data_AF-A0A972J502-F1
#
_entry.id   AF-A0A972J502-F1
#
_cell.length_a   1.000
_cell.length_b   1.000
_cell.length_c   1.000
_cell.angle_alpha   90.00
_cell.angle_beta   90.00
_cell.angle_gamma   90.00
#
_symmetry.space_group_name_H-M   'P 1'
#
loop_
_entity.id
_entity.type
_entity.pdbx_description
1 polymer ?
#
loop_
_entity_poly.entity_id
_entity_poly.type
_entity_poly.pdbx_seq_one_letter_code
_entity_poly.pdbx_strand_id
1 'polypeptide(L)'
;MLGKRCQGLSLRCSRHHRKLMNKIVLEKLTSLLQGGIPAKIDLDAGNEGADRPLAETVNQLIDFMQEIHAFIVPLSKGELHDIRIQPGNFLASPFKELHSRLRHLTWQATRVAQGDYEQRVDFMGDFSEAFNSMIRSLKQKEKMLRDKIDELEKALAHISRLEGILPICSHCKKIRLEDTDPKIQENWIPIEIYLCTRTEALFSHSICPECVKKLYPWLKR
;
A
#
# COMPACT_ATOMS: atom_id res chain seq x y z
N MET A 1 0.07 -6.47 90.83
CA MET A 1 0.47 -7.54 89.90
C MET A 1 -0.41 -7.55 88.65
N LEU A 2 -0.28 -6.59 87.73
CA LEU A 2 -0.97 -6.61 86.43
C LEU A 2 -0.10 -5.85 85.43
N GLY A 3 0.85 -6.54 84.81
CA GLY A 3 1.83 -5.88 83.94
C GLY A 3 2.70 -6.83 83.12
N LYS A 4 2.14 -7.93 82.59
CA LYS A 4 2.83 -8.85 81.66
C LYS A 4 1.88 -9.59 80.70
N ARG A 5 0.93 -8.91 80.04
CA ARG A 5 0.09 -9.53 78.98
C ARG A 5 0.16 -8.87 77.59
N CYS A 6 0.78 -7.70 77.42
CA CYS A 6 0.71 -6.98 76.14
C CYS A 6 1.82 -7.30 75.12
N GLN A 7 2.95 -7.92 75.50
CA GLN A 7 4.05 -8.18 74.55
C GLN A 7 3.82 -9.39 73.62
N GLY A 8 2.99 -10.37 74.02
CA GLY A 8 2.72 -11.57 73.21
C GLY A 8 1.64 -11.40 72.12
N LEU A 9 0.78 -10.39 72.23
CA LEU A 9 -0.31 -10.11 71.29
C LEU A 9 0.18 -9.38 70.02
N SER A 10 1.15 -8.48 70.16
CA SER A 10 1.75 -7.73 69.05
C SER A 10 2.47 -8.64 68.04
N LEU A 11 3.27 -9.61 68.53
CA LEU A 11 4.01 -10.56 67.69
C LEU A 11 3.11 -11.58 66.97
N ARG A 12 1.98 -11.98 67.57
CA ARG A 12 0.98 -12.87 66.94
C ARG A 12 0.19 -12.15 65.84
N CYS A 13 -0.17 -10.88 66.06
CA CYS A 13 -0.88 -10.07 65.07
C CYS A 13 -0.01 -9.83 63.83
N SER A 14 1.27 -9.48 64.01
CA SER A 14 2.25 -9.30 62.91
C SER A 14 2.48 -10.56 62.08
N ARG A 15 2.58 -11.75 62.71
CA ARG A 15 2.75 -13.02 61.97
C ARG A 15 1.50 -13.44 61.19
N HIS A 16 0.31 -13.16 61.71
CA HIS A 16 -0.94 -13.47 61.02
C HIS A 16 -1.15 -12.55 59.82
N HIS A 17 -0.87 -11.26 59.99
CA HIS A 17 -0.94 -10.27 58.92
C HIS A 17 0.03 -10.60 57.77
N ARG A 18 1.28 -10.98 58.08
CA ARG A 18 2.27 -11.40 57.06
C ARG A 18 1.83 -12.64 56.28
N LYS A 19 1.19 -13.63 56.93
CA LYS A 19 0.67 -14.82 56.24
C LYS A 19 -0.48 -14.49 55.29
N LEU A 20 -1.36 -13.56 55.68
CA LEU A 20 -2.45 -13.10 54.85
C LEU A 20 -1.90 -12.34 53.62
N MET A 21 -0.93 -11.45 53.82
CA MET A 21 -0.30 -10.71 52.74
C MET A 21 0.43 -11.59 51.73
N ASN A 22 1.17 -12.60 52.20
CA ASN A 22 1.79 -13.58 51.30
C ASN A 22 0.76 -14.33 50.45
N LYS A 23 -0.41 -14.66 51.01
CA LYS A 23 -1.48 -15.33 50.26
C LYS A 23 -2.06 -14.40 49.18
N ILE A 24 -2.33 -13.15 49.52
CA ILE A 24 -2.86 -12.15 48.58
C ILE A 24 -1.86 -11.92 47.44
N VAL A 25 -0.58 -11.68 47.76
CA VAL A 25 0.47 -11.48 46.75
C VAL A 25 0.59 -12.70 45.84
N LEU A 26 0.61 -13.91 46.40
CA LEU A 26 0.68 -15.15 45.62
C LEU A 26 -0.51 -15.30 44.68
N GLU A 27 -1.73 -14.97 45.13
CA GLU A 27 -2.93 -15.00 44.30
C GLU A 27 -2.83 -14.02 43.11
N LYS A 28 -2.38 -12.78 43.37
CA LYS A 28 -2.19 -11.77 42.31
C LYS A 28 -1.14 -12.20 41.29
N LEU A 29 0.02 -12.69 41.76
CA LEU A 29 1.08 -13.18 40.89
C LEU A 29 0.62 -14.40 40.08
N THR A 30 -0.15 -15.32 40.69
CA THR A 30 -0.71 -16.47 39.98
C THR A 30 -1.68 -16.04 38.89
N SER A 31 -2.53 -15.05 39.16
CA SER A 31 -3.43 -14.47 38.14
C SER A 31 -2.64 -13.87 36.97
N LEU A 32 -1.56 -13.13 37.24
CA LEU A 32 -0.69 -12.56 36.20
C LEU A 32 -0.05 -13.64 35.34
N LEU A 33 0.46 -14.71 35.96
CA LEU A 33 1.07 -15.85 35.24
C LEU A 33 0.06 -16.61 34.37
N GLN A 34 -1.22 -16.59 34.74
CA GLN A 34 -2.31 -17.18 33.95
C GLN A 34 -2.84 -16.23 32.85
N GLY A 35 -2.20 -15.06 32.66
CA GLY A 35 -2.61 -14.07 31.66
C GLY A 35 -3.77 -13.17 32.08
N GLY A 36 -4.26 -13.31 33.32
CA GLY A 36 -5.24 -12.39 33.89
C GLY A 36 -4.58 -11.13 34.45
N ILE A 37 -5.28 -10.01 34.43
CA ILE A 37 -4.78 -8.75 35.00
C ILE A 37 -5.59 -8.39 36.24
N PRO A 38 -5.12 -8.75 37.44
CA PRO A 38 -5.91 -8.60 38.66
C PRO A 38 -5.99 -7.14 39.11
N ALA A 39 -6.99 -6.83 39.93
CA ALA A 39 -7.05 -5.54 40.62
C ALA A 39 -5.89 -5.37 41.60
N LYS A 40 -5.45 -4.11 41.81
CA LYS A 40 -4.38 -3.73 42.74
C LYS A 40 -4.65 -4.20 44.16
N ILE A 41 -3.57 -4.47 44.89
CA ILE A 41 -3.56 -4.70 46.32
C ILE A 41 -3.84 -3.37 47.01
N ASP A 42 -4.85 -3.35 47.89
CA ASP A 42 -5.16 -2.20 48.73
C ASP A 42 -4.02 -1.93 49.72
N LEU A 43 -3.50 -0.71 49.73
CA LEU A 43 -2.38 -0.28 50.59
C LEU A 43 -2.85 0.27 51.94
N ASP A 44 -4.15 0.59 52.08
CA ASP A 44 -4.70 1.24 53.27
C ASP A 44 -5.34 0.22 54.24
N ALA A 45 -5.55 -1.03 53.78
CA ALA A 45 -6.15 -2.13 54.55
C ALA A 45 -5.20 -2.77 55.60
N GLY A 46 -4.45 -1.95 56.35
CA GLY A 46 -3.58 -2.40 57.44
C GLY A 46 -2.14 -2.77 57.03
N ASN A 47 -1.73 -2.44 55.80
CA ASN A 47 -0.38 -2.68 55.26
C ASN A 47 0.68 -1.70 55.78
N GLU A 48 0.59 -1.28 57.05
CA GLU A 48 1.58 -0.41 57.66
C GLU A 48 2.73 -1.26 58.24
N GLY A 49 3.83 -1.37 57.48
CA GLY A 49 5.03 -2.08 57.92
C GLY A 49 5.91 -2.61 56.77
N ALA A 50 6.72 -3.62 57.06
CA ALA A 50 7.72 -4.18 56.14
C ALA A 50 7.16 -4.80 54.85
N ASP A 51 5.85 -5.07 54.78
CA ASP A 51 5.19 -5.72 53.65
C ASP A 51 4.63 -4.70 52.62
N ARG A 52 4.62 -3.40 52.95
CA ARG A 52 4.16 -2.31 52.06
C ARG A 52 4.98 -2.20 50.76
N PRO A 53 6.33 -2.22 50.79
CA PRO A 53 7.11 -2.13 49.56
C PRO A 53 6.85 -3.31 48.61
N LEU A 54 6.56 -4.50 49.14
CA LEU A 54 6.20 -5.65 48.34
C LEU A 54 4.85 -5.44 47.64
N ALA A 55 3.84 -4.97 48.37
CA ALA A 55 2.53 -4.65 47.79
C ALA A 55 2.62 -3.54 46.73
N GLU A 56 3.40 -2.49 46.99
CA GLU A 56 3.68 -1.42 46.02
C GLU A 56 4.37 -1.96 44.76
N THR A 57 5.38 -2.83 44.92
CA THR A 57 6.09 -3.46 43.79
C THR A 57 5.15 -4.35 42.95
N VAL A 58 4.29 -5.13 43.60
CA VAL A 58 3.29 -5.96 42.90
C VAL A 58 2.27 -5.09 42.17
N ASN A 59 1.81 -3.99 42.78
CA ASN A 59 0.92 -3.03 42.12
C ASN A 59 1.57 -2.38 40.91
N GLN A 60 2.85 -2.02 41.00
CA GLN A 60 3.62 -1.50 39.87
C GLN A 60 3.74 -2.52 38.74
N LEU A 61 3.95 -3.81 39.06
CA LEU A 61 3.94 -4.87 38.05
C LEU A 61 2.57 -5.04 37.39
N ILE A 62 1.49 -4.96 38.16
CA ILE A 62 0.11 -4.98 37.63
C ILE A 62 -0.09 -3.80 36.66
N ASP A 63 0.33 -2.59 37.04
CA ASP A 63 0.25 -1.40 36.18
C ASP A 63 1.01 -1.61 34.86
N PHE A 64 2.24 -2.13 34.92
CA PHE A 64 3.03 -2.41 33.73
C PHE A 64 2.35 -3.42 32.81
N MET A 65 1.75 -4.48 33.37
CA MET A 65 1.03 -5.49 32.59
C MET A 65 -0.27 -4.95 31.99
N GLN A 66 -1.03 -4.14 32.75
CA GLN A 66 -2.23 -3.43 32.26
C GLN A 66 -1.90 -2.55 31.06
N GLU A 67 -0.82 -1.79 31.16
CA GLU A 67 -0.40 -0.87 30.12
C GLU A 67 0.06 -1.59 28.85
N ILE A 68 0.89 -2.64 28.97
CA ILE A 68 1.31 -3.44 27.80
C ILE A 68 0.10 -4.07 27.14
N HIS A 69 -0.83 -4.61 27.92
CA HIS A 69 -2.03 -5.22 27.36
C HIS A 69 -2.90 -4.18 26.62
N ALA A 70 -3.09 -3.01 27.22
CA ALA A 70 -3.79 -1.89 26.60
C ALA A 70 -3.10 -1.39 25.32
N PHE A 71 -1.79 -1.59 25.19
CA PHE A 71 -1.01 -1.24 24.01
C PHE A 71 -1.06 -2.31 22.91
N ILE A 72 -0.88 -3.58 23.27
CA ILE A 72 -0.72 -4.68 22.31
C ILE A 72 -2.04 -5.04 21.62
N VAL A 73 -3.17 -4.88 22.32
CA VAL A 73 -4.49 -5.20 21.75
C VAL A 73 -4.83 -4.29 20.56
N PRO A 74 -4.76 -2.96 20.65
CA PRO A 74 -4.88 -2.07 19.48
C PRO A 74 -3.82 -2.33 18.42
N LEU A 75 -2.56 -2.52 18.82
CA LEU A 75 -1.46 -2.75 17.89
C LEU A 75 -1.69 -4.00 17.02
N SER A 76 -2.18 -5.09 17.62
CA SER A 76 -2.49 -6.34 16.89
C SER A 76 -3.65 -6.20 15.90
N LYS A 77 -4.52 -5.20 16.08
CA LYS A 77 -5.59 -4.84 15.14
C LYS A 77 -5.11 -3.88 14.04
N GLY A 78 -3.86 -3.43 14.08
CA GLY A 78 -3.32 -2.45 13.13
C GLY A 78 -3.73 -1.01 13.43
N GLU A 79 -4.21 -0.72 14.65
CA GLU A 79 -4.54 0.64 15.09
C GLU A 79 -3.24 1.38 15.45
N LEU A 80 -2.52 1.92 14.47
CA LEU A 80 -1.18 2.52 14.67
C LEU A 80 -1.19 3.99 15.09
N HIS A 81 -2.37 4.59 15.28
CA HIS A 81 -2.53 5.99 15.65
C HIS A 81 -2.91 6.09 17.13
N ASP A 82 -2.48 7.16 17.79
CA ASP A 82 -2.86 7.50 19.17
C ASP A 82 -2.52 6.47 20.27
N ILE A 83 -1.74 5.43 19.96
CA ILE A 83 -1.24 4.51 20.99
C ILE A 83 -0.17 5.21 21.84
N ARG A 84 -0.47 5.42 23.13
CA ARG A 84 0.44 6.06 24.08
C ARG A 84 0.88 5.06 25.14
N ILE A 85 2.16 5.09 25.45
CA ILE A 85 2.75 4.37 26.58
C ILE A 85 3.38 5.43 27.49
N GLN A 86 3.01 5.39 28.76
CA GLN A 86 3.58 6.20 29.82
C GLN A 86 5.09 5.98 29.95
N PRO A 87 5.86 7.04 30.24
CA PRO A 87 7.26 6.90 30.62
C PRO A 87 7.38 6.04 31.90
N GLY A 88 8.32 5.09 31.92
CA GLY A 88 8.63 4.31 33.12
C GLY A 88 8.37 2.80 33.03
N ASN A 89 7.57 2.34 32.07
CA ASN A 89 7.38 0.91 31.84
C ASN A 89 8.48 0.34 30.91
N PHE A 90 9.44 -0.35 31.51
CA PHE A 90 10.60 -0.92 30.78
C PHE A 90 10.20 -2.05 29.82
N LEU A 91 9.13 -2.79 30.13
CA LEU A 91 8.63 -3.89 29.29
C LEU A 91 8.00 -3.39 27.99
N ALA A 92 7.66 -2.10 27.94
CA ALA A 92 7.01 -1.51 26.77
C ALA A 92 7.97 -1.22 25.61
N SER A 93 9.29 -1.27 25.83
CA SER A 93 10.31 -0.91 24.83
C SER A 93 10.21 -1.70 23.51
N PRO A 94 10.15 -3.06 23.52
CA PRO A 94 10.03 -3.82 22.27
C PRO A 94 8.73 -3.52 21.51
N PHE A 95 7.66 -3.23 22.23
CA PHE A 95 6.37 -2.90 21.63
C PHE A 95 6.35 -1.50 21.00
N LYS A 96 7.04 -0.52 21.62
CA LYS A 96 7.27 0.81 21.02
C LYS A 96 8.03 0.70 19.71
N GLU A 97 9.10 -0.10 19.70
CA GLU A 97 9.91 -0.33 18.51
C GLU A 97 9.08 -0.99 17.40
N LEU A 98 8.32 -2.04 17.73
CA LEU A 98 7.43 -2.70 16.78
C LEU A 98 6.38 -1.74 16.21
N HIS A 99 5.75 -0.93 17.05
CA HIS A 99 4.76 0.07 16.63
C HIS A 99 5.35 1.12 15.69
N SER A 100 6.53 1.65 16.01
CA SER A 100 7.26 2.58 15.13
C SER A 100 7.58 1.95 13.77
N ARG A 101 8.10 0.71 13.76
CA ARG A 101 8.39 -0.05 12.54
C ARG A 101 7.15 -0.29 11.70
N LEU A 102 6.05 -0.71 12.30
CA LEU A 102 4.78 -0.92 11.60
C LEU A 102 4.25 0.37 10.99
N ARG A 103 4.33 1.49 11.71
CA ARG A 103 3.92 2.80 11.20
C ARG A 103 4.77 3.24 10.00
N HIS A 104 6.08 3.06 10.08
CA HIS A 104 6.98 3.33 8.97
C HIS A 104 6.67 2.42 7.78
N LEU A 105 6.47 1.12 8.02
CA LEU A 105 6.11 0.15 6.99
C LEU A 105 4.80 0.51 6.28
N THR A 106 3.78 0.95 7.01
CA THR A 106 2.51 1.41 6.43
C THR A 106 2.73 2.61 5.51
N TRP A 107 3.55 3.57 5.92
CA TRP A 107 3.93 4.69 5.06
C TRP A 107 4.68 4.22 3.81
N GLN A 108 5.67 3.34 3.93
CA GLN A 108 6.42 2.79 2.80
C GLN A 108 5.53 2.01 1.83
N ALA A 109 4.61 1.18 2.33
CA ALA A 109 3.64 0.46 1.52
C ALA A 109 2.74 1.42 0.72
N THR A 110 2.34 2.54 1.33
CA THR A 110 1.57 3.58 0.64
C THR A 110 2.37 4.24 -0.49
N ARG A 111 3.67 4.50 -0.28
CA ARG A 111 4.58 5.02 -1.32
C ARG A 111 4.71 4.05 -2.48
N VAL A 112 4.91 2.76 -2.21
CA VAL A 112 4.96 1.70 -3.23
C VAL A 112 3.66 1.65 -4.02
N ALA A 113 2.49 1.74 -3.35
CA ALA A 113 1.19 1.78 -4.01
C ALA A 113 1.00 3.01 -4.91
N GLN A 114 1.69 4.12 -4.62
CA GLN A 114 1.74 5.32 -5.46
C GLN A 114 2.75 5.21 -6.63
N GLY A 115 3.39 4.06 -6.82
CA GLY A 115 4.36 3.80 -7.90
C GLY A 115 5.82 4.05 -7.54
N ASP A 116 6.13 4.37 -6.28
CA ASP A 116 7.51 4.54 -5.82
C ASP A 116 8.13 3.17 -5.46
N TYR A 117 8.64 2.48 -6.48
CA TYR A 117 9.27 1.16 -6.33
C TYR A 117 10.75 1.21 -5.89
N GLU A 118 11.26 2.36 -5.45
CA GLU A 118 12.60 2.46 -4.86
C GLU A 118 12.60 2.22 -3.35
N GLN A 119 11.43 2.21 -2.72
CA GLN A 119 11.28 1.89 -1.29
C GLN A 119 11.86 0.52 -0.94
N ARG A 120 12.51 0.42 0.21
CA ARG A 120 13.07 -0.82 0.76
C ARG A 120 12.80 -0.90 2.25
N VAL A 121 12.53 -2.11 2.73
CA VAL A 121 12.40 -2.45 4.15
C VAL A 121 13.68 -3.18 4.58
N ASP A 122 14.28 -2.81 5.70
CA ASP A 122 15.53 -3.40 6.24
C ASP A 122 15.34 -4.00 7.65
N PHE A 123 14.10 -4.03 8.14
CA PHE A 123 13.71 -4.55 9.45
C PHE A 123 12.70 -5.69 9.33
N MET A 124 12.50 -6.48 10.40
CA MET A 124 11.59 -7.64 10.45
C MET A 124 12.06 -8.86 9.61
N GLY A 125 13.37 -9.02 9.39
CA GLY A 125 13.98 -10.27 8.90
C GLY A 125 13.33 -10.78 7.61
N ASP A 126 12.86 -12.03 7.60
CA ASP A 126 12.22 -12.69 6.46
C ASP A 126 11.08 -11.89 5.83
N PHE A 127 10.34 -11.11 6.63
CA PHE A 127 9.29 -10.23 6.11
C PHE A 127 9.85 -9.18 5.15
N SER A 128 11.00 -8.58 5.48
CA SER A 128 11.64 -7.58 4.62
C SER A 128 12.07 -8.17 3.28
N GLU A 129 12.57 -9.40 3.29
CA GLU A 129 13.01 -10.09 2.07
C GLU A 129 11.83 -10.33 1.14
N ALA A 130 10.74 -10.87 1.67
CA ALA A 130 9.50 -11.12 0.92
C ALA A 130 8.90 -9.80 0.39
N PHE A 131 8.83 -8.76 1.22
CA PHE A 131 8.29 -7.45 0.85
C PHE A 131 9.13 -6.77 -0.24
N ASN A 132 10.45 -6.75 -0.11
CA ASN A 132 11.35 -6.20 -1.12
C ASN A 132 11.33 -7.01 -2.42
N SER A 133 11.15 -8.33 -2.34
CA SER A 133 10.94 -9.18 -3.53
C SER A 133 9.67 -8.77 -4.28
N MET A 134 8.56 -8.57 -3.55
CA MET A 134 7.29 -8.09 -4.12
C MET A 134 7.46 -6.73 -4.82
N ILE A 135 8.15 -5.76 -4.20
CA ILE A 135 8.42 -4.44 -4.82
C ILE A 135 9.19 -4.60 -6.14
N ARG A 136 10.23 -5.43 -6.16
CA ARG A 136 11.00 -5.70 -7.40
C ARG A 136 10.12 -6.30 -8.49
N SER A 137 9.24 -7.24 -8.15
CA SER A 137 8.30 -7.84 -9.10
C SER A 137 7.29 -6.81 -9.63
N LEU A 138 6.79 -5.90 -8.79
CA LEU A 138 5.90 -4.81 -9.23
C LEU A 138 6.60 -3.89 -10.22
N LYS A 139 7.82 -3.45 -9.91
CA LYS A 139 8.65 -2.63 -10.80
C LYS A 139 8.88 -3.30 -12.16
N GLN A 140 9.20 -4.59 -12.16
CA GLN A 140 9.41 -5.34 -13.39
C GLN A 140 8.14 -5.45 -14.22
N LYS A 141 6.99 -5.74 -13.58
CA LYS A 141 5.70 -5.82 -14.28
C LYS A 141 5.28 -4.47 -14.88
N GLU A 142 5.46 -3.38 -14.14
CA GLU A 142 5.15 -2.04 -14.66
C GLU A 142 6.01 -1.72 -15.88
N LYS A 143 7.32 -1.99 -15.83
CA LYS A 143 8.21 -1.82 -16.96
C LYS A 143 7.76 -2.66 -18.17
N MET A 144 7.45 -3.94 -17.97
CA MET A 144 6.98 -4.81 -19.04
C MET A 144 5.67 -4.31 -19.69
N LEU A 145 4.74 -3.78 -18.88
CA LEU A 145 3.51 -3.18 -19.41
C LEU A 145 3.82 -1.94 -20.24
N ARG A 146 4.71 -1.07 -19.77
CA ARG A 146 5.12 0.14 -20.50
C ARG A 146 5.80 -0.20 -21.83
N ASP A 147 6.71 -1.16 -21.83
CA ASP A 147 7.41 -1.61 -23.03
C ASP A 147 6.41 -2.20 -24.05
N LYS A 148 5.40 -2.95 -23.60
CA LYS A 148 4.33 -3.46 -24.46
C LYS A 148 3.42 -2.38 -25.03
N ILE A 149 3.10 -1.35 -24.24
CA ILE A 149 2.31 -0.20 -24.72
C ILE A 149 3.06 0.49 -25.87
N ASP A 150 4.35 0.76 -25.69
CA ASP A 150 5.19 1.37 -26.73
C ASP A 150 5.30 0.48 -27.98
N GLU A 151 5.42 -0.84 -27.82
CA GLU A 151 5.39 -1.78 -28.94
C GLU A 151 4.07 -1.74 -29.72
N LEU A 152 2.94 -1.74 -29.01
CA LEU A 152 1.60 -1.66 -29.61
C LEU A 152 1.38 -0.33 -30.32
N GLU A 153 1.80 0.79 -29.73
CA GLU A 153 1.71 2.12 -30.36
C GLU A 153 2.52 2.17 -31.67
N LYS A 154 3.73 1.60 -31.68
CA LYS A 154 4.56 1.48 -32.89
C LYS A 154 3.91 0.60 -33.96
N ALA A 155 3.33 -0.52 -33.56
CA ALA A 155 2.61 -1.41 -34.48
C ALA A 155 1.39 -0.71 -35.10
N LEU A 156 0.60 0.00 -34.29
CA LEU A 156 -0.54 0.79 -34.76
C LEU A 156 -0.11 1.89 -35.74
N ALA A 157 0.96 2.63 -35.43
CA ALA A 157 1.50 3.64 -36.34
C ALA A 157 1.97 3.02 -37.67
N HIS A 158 2.53 1.81 -37.64
CA HIS A 158 2.92 1.09 -38.84
C HIS A 158 1.72 0.69 -39.69
N ILE A 159 0.67 0.14 -39.08
CA ILE A 159 -0.58 -0.24 -39.74
C ILE A 159 -1.24 0.98 -40.39
N SER A 160 -1.42 2.08 -39.66
CA SER A 160 -1.99 3.32 -40.23
C SER A 160 -1.21 3.84 -41.45
N ARG A 161 0.11 3.69 -41.46
CA ARG A 161 0.93 4.06 -42.63
C ARG A 161 0.69 3.13 -43.83
N LEU A 162 0.47 1.84 -43.59
CA LEU A 162 0.17 0.87 -44.63
C LEU A 162 -1.26 1.04 -45.19
N GLU A 163 -2.23 1.35 -44.32
CA GLU A 163 -3.61 1.68 -44.71
C GLU A 163 -3.69 2.95 -45.58
N GLY A 164 -2.72 3.87 -45.46
CA GLY A 164 -2.62 5.04 -46.33
C GLY A 164 -2.19 4.75 -47.78
N ILE A 165 -1.82 3.51 -48.13
CA ILE A 165 -1.41 3.14 -49.50
C ILE A 165 -2.64 2.79 -50.33
N LEU A 166 -3.07 3.73 -51.16
CA LEU A 166 -4.18 3.51 -52.07
C LEU A 166 -3.79 2.55 -53.21
N PRO A 167 -4.54 1.46 -53.43
CA PRO A 167 -4.29 0.55 -54.54
C PRO A 167 -4.70 1.22 -55.87
N ILE A 168 -3.73 1.84 -56.55
CA ILE A 168 -3.92 2.57 -57.81
C ILE A 168 -3.53 1.69 -59.01
N CYS A 169 -4.35 1.66 -60.04
CA CYS A 169 -3.99 1.03 -61.31
C CYS A 169 -2.88 1.83 -62.00
N SER A 170 -1.74 1.20 -62.26
CA SER A 170 -0.58 1.87 -62.87
C SER A 170 -0.87 2.50 -64.23
N HIS A 171 -1.83 1.95 -64.98
CA HIS A 171 -2.21 2.39 -66.32
C HIS A 171 -3.27 3.50 -66.30
N CYS A 172 -4.43 3.27 -65.69
CA CYS A 172 -5.57 4.20 -65.74
C CYS A 172 -5.73 5.09 -64.50
N LYS A 173 -4.88 4.91 -63.47
CA LYS A 173 -4.88 5.68 -62.21
C LYS A 173 -6.15 5.62 -61.35
N LYS A 174 -7.08 4.72 -61.67
CA LYS A 174 -8.23 4.41 -60.81
C LYS A 174 -7.78 3.77 -59.51
N ILE A 175 -8.52 4.02 -58.44
CA ILE A 175 -8.32 3.43 -57.11
C ILE A 175 -9.28 2.24 -56.94
N ARG A 176 -8.77 1.12 -56.44
CA ARG A 176 -9.60 -0.03 -56.06
C ARG A 176 -10.20 0.20 -54.67
N LEU A 177 -11.48 -0.13 -54.51
CA LEU A 177 -12.14 -0.12 -53.21
C LEU A 177 -11.50 -1.13 -52.24
N GLU A 178 -11.46 -0.79 -50.95
CA GLU A 178 -10.93 -1.67 -49.90
C GLU A 178 -11.68 -3.01 -49.87
N ASP A 179 -10.95 -4.09 -49.58
CA ASP A 179 -11.49 -5.46 -49.44
C ASP A 179 -12.27 -6.00 -50.65
N THR A 180 -11.96 -5.51 -51.86
CA THR A 180 -12.60 -5.96 -53.11
C THR A 180 -11.68 -6.75 -54.04
N ASP A 181 -12.25 -7.66 -54.83
CA ASP A 181 -11.50 -8.48 -55.80
C ASP A 181 -10.86 -7.60 -56.90
N PRO A 182 -9.53 -7.65 -57.10
CA PRO A 182 -8.84 -6.87 -58.13
C PRO A 182 -9.25 -7.18 -59.57
N LYS A 183 -9.85 -8.34 -59.84
CA LYS A 183 -10.23 -8.78 -61.20
C LYS A 183 -11.54 -8.18 -61.69
N ILE A 184 -12.36 -7.64 -60.80
CA ILE A 184 -13.67 -7.07 -61.10
C ILE A 184 -13.50 -5.57 -61.39
N GLN A 185 -13.89 -5.13 -62.58
CA GLN A 185 -13.62 -3.77 -63.06
C GLN A 185 -14.43 -2.70 -62.31
N GLU A 186 -15.63 -3.07 -61.84
CA GLU A 186 -16.55 -2.21 -61.10
C GLU A 186 -15.99 -1.77 -59.74
N ASN A 187 -15.02 -2.52 -59.21
CA ASN A 187 -14.33 -2.19 -57.96
C ASN A 187 -13.29 -1.06 -58.11
N TRP A 188 -13.03 -0.61 -59.35
CA TRP A 188 -12.07 0.44 -59.65
C TRP A 188 -12.79 1.75 -60.00
N ILE A 189 -12.63 2.75 -59.14
CA ILE A 189 -13.26 4.06 -59.30
C ILE A 189 -12.22 5.17 -59.56
N PRO A 190 -12.60 6.27 -60.25
CA PRO A 190 -11.72 7.42 -60.42
C PRO A 190 -11.33 8.05 -59.08
N ILE A 191 -10.15 8.68 -59.03
CA ILE A 191 -9.60 9.27 -57.82
C ILE A 191 -10.48 10.40 -57.26
N GLU A 192 -11.09 11.18 -58.14
CA GLU A 192 -11.97 12.29 -57.79
C GLU A 192 -13.18 11.79 -57.02
N ILE A 193 -13.81 10.71 -57.50
CA ILE A 193 -14.96 10.08 -56.84
C ILE A 193 -14.55 9.46 -55.50
N TYR A 194 -13.40 8.75 -55.48
CA TYR A 194 -12.88 8.15 -54.26
C TYR A 194 -12.65 9.20 -53.15
N LEU A 195 -12.03 10.34 -53.49
CA LEU A 195 -11.75 11.42 -52.55
C LEU A 195 -13.00 12.21 -52.14
N CYS A 196 -13.90 12.55 -53.07
CA CYS A 196 -15.16 13.22 -52.74
C CYS A 196 -16.07 12.39 -51.82
N THR A 197 -16.00 11.06 -51.88
CA THR A 197 -16.83 10.19 -51.04
C THR A 197 -16.30 10.09 -49.61
N ARG A 198 -14.99 10.33 -49.39
CA ARG A 198 -14.31 10.15 -48.09
C ARG A 198 -13.84 11.45 -47.44
N THR A 199 -13.95 12.59 -48.14
CA THR A 199 -13.51 13.90 -47.68
C THR A 199 -14.51 14.97 -48.11
N GLU A 200 -14.44 16.16 -47.51
CA GLU A 200 -15.25 17.31 -47.94
C GLU A 200 -14.70 18.03 -49.19
N ALA A 201 -13.73 17.43 -49.89
CA ALA A 201 -13.10 18.04 -51.06
C ALA A 201 -14.06 18.10 -52.26
N LEU A 202 -14.03 19.22 -52.98
CA LEU A 202 -14.75 19.44 -54.24
C LEU A 202 -13.74 19.71 -55.36
N PHE A 203 -13.88 19.03 -56.51
CA PHE A 203 -12.98 19.19 -57.65
C PHE A 203 -13.54 20.14 -58.70
N SER A 204 -12.74 21.14 -59.10
CA SER A 204 -13.00 21.98 -60.27
C SER A 204 -12.13 21.55 -61.46
N HIS A 205 -12.69 21.59 -62.67
CA HIS A 205 -11.97 21.23 -63.89
C HIS A 205 -11.49 22.48 -64.62
N SER A 206 -10.32 23.00 -64.24
CA SER A 206 -9.64 24.08 -64.96
C SER A 206 -8.49 23.53 -65.81
N ILE A 207 -8.26 24.10 -66.99
CA ILE A 207 -7.10 23.76 -67.82
C ILE A 207 -5.92 24.64 -67.41
N CYS A 208 -4.78 24.04 -67.06
CA CYS A 208 -3.59 24.82 -66.68
C CYS A 208 -3.00 25.55 -67.90
N PRO A 209 -2.23 26.65 -67.70
CA PRO A 209 -1.65 27.41 -68.81
C PRO A 209 -0.80 26.60 -69.78
N GLU A 210 -0.11 25.56 -69.30
CA GLU A 210 0.70 24.66 -70.12
C GLU A 210 -0.17 23.81 -71.06
N CYS A 211 -1.24 23.20 -70.52
CA CYS A 211 -2.19 22.41 -71.29
C CYS A 211 -2.93 23.26 -72.31
N VAL A 212 -3.31 24.50 -71.97
CA VAL A 212 -3.93 25.43 -72.93
C VAL A 212 -3.00 25.69 -74.12
N LYS A 213 -1.72 26.01 -73.88
CA LYS A 213 -0.74 26.25 -74.95
C LYS A 213 -0.56 25.04 -75.87
N LYS A 214 -0.66 23.82 -75.31
CA LYS A 214 -0.47 22.57 -76.06
C LYS A 214 -1.70 22.15 -76.85
N LEU A 215 -2.88 22.20 -76.23
CA LEU A 215 -4.14 21.72 -76.80
C LEU A 215 -4.84 22.77 -77.66
N TYR A 216 -4.63 24.04 -77.35
CA TYR A 216 -5.20 25.18 -78.07
C TYR A 216 -4.12 26.21 -78.44
N PRO A 217 -3.09 25.85 -79.24
CA PRO A 217 -2.04 26.80 -79.65
C PRO A 217 -2.57 28.04 -80.38
N TRP A 218 -3.75 27.93 -81.00
CA TRP A 218 -4.42 29.01 -81.72
C TRP A 218 -5.23 29.95 -80.82
N LEU A 219 -5.44 29.60 -79.55
CA LEU A 219 -6.15 30.44 -78.60
C LEU A 219 -5.18 31.53 -78.11
N LYS A 220 -5.03 32.60 -78.90
CA LYS A 220 -4.31 33.81 -78.47
C LYS A 220 -5.11 34.49 -77.36
N ARG A 221 -4.58 34.50 -76.14
CA ARG A 221 -5.00 35.44 -75.09
C ARG A 221 -4.45 36.83 -75.40
#